data_AF-A0A2V6KG33-F1
#
_entry.id   AF-A0A2V6KG33-F1
#
_cell.length_a   1.000
_cell.length_b   1.000
_cell.length_c   1.000
_cell.angle_alpha   90.00
_cell.angle_beta   90.00
_cell.angle_gamma   90.00
#
_symmetry.space_group_name_H-M   'P 1'
#
loop_
_entity.id
_entity.type
_entity.pdbx_description
1 polymer ?
#
loop_
_entity_poly.entity_id
_entity_poly.type
_entity_poly.pdbx_seq_one_letter_code
_entity_poly.pdbx_strand_id
1 'polypeptide(L)' 'MAGMKTETSLRIVLAGPVLALPGACATFPKSGQAALVGTWTNSLGTVWMIKADGTFDVDFDKDGKRDGMYGARAPSRATR' A
#
# COMPACT_ATOMS: atom_id res chain seq x y z
N MET A 1 20.54 -36.13 -30.32
CA MET A 1 20.68 -35.78 -28.88
C MET A 1 20.91 -34.27 -28.63
N ALA A 2 20.57 -33.37 -29.56
CA ALA A 2 20.79 -31.91 -29.40
C ALA A 2 19.55 -31.13 -28.88
N GLY A 3 18.34 -31.70 -28.96
CA GLY A 3 17.09 -30.98 -28.66
C GLY A 3 16.73 -30.86 -27.18
N MET A 4 17.24 -31.72 -26.30
CA MET A 4 16.88 -31.72 -24.87
C MET A 4 17.55 -30.58 -24.07
N LYS A 5 18.73 -30.10 -24.48
CA LYS A 5 19.51 -29.09 -23.73
C LYS A 5 18.93 -27.68 -23.85
N THR A 6 18.34 -27.35 -25.00
CA THR A 6 17.73 -26.05 -25.28
C THR A 6 16.42 -25.85 -24.53
N GLU A 7 15.62 -26.91 -24.40
CA GLU A 7 14.31 -26.86 -23.74
C GLU A 7 14.44 -26.64 -22.22
N THR A 8 15.41 -27.29 -21.56
CA THR A 8 15.69 -27.10 -20.13
C THR A 8 16.23 -25.70 -19.83
N SER A 9 17.09 -25.16 -20.71
CA SER A 9 17.63 -23.81 -20.54
C SER A 9 16.55 -22.74 -20.64
N LEU A 10 15.59 -22.89 -21.56
CA LEU A 10 14.48 -21.94 -21.71
C LEU A 10 13.58 -21.93 -20.48
N ARG A 11 13.28 -23.11 -19.92
CA ARG A 11 12.44 -23.26 -18.71
C ARG A 11 13.07 -22.56 -17.50
N ILE A 12 14.39 -22.64 -17.33
CA ILE A 12 15.10 -21.98 -16.22
C ILE A 12 15.08 -20.46 -16.39
N VAL A 13 15.34 -19.96 -17.60
CA VAL A 13 15.33 -18.52 -17.90
C VAL A 13 13.93 -17.93 -17.75
N LEU A 14 12.87 -18.67 -18.07
CA LEU A 14 11.49 -18.21 -17.90
C LEU A 14 10.98 -18.30 -16.45
N ALA A 15 11.43 -19.29 -15.68
CA ALA A 15 10.99 -19.50 -14.29
C ALA A 15 11.62 -18.49 -13.31
N GLY A 16 12.86 -18.05 -13.55
CA GLY A 16 13.55 -17.08 -12.69
C GLY A 16 12.80 -15.75 -12.51
N PRO A 17 12.34 -15.09 -13.59
CA PRO A 17 11.55 -13.86 -13.50
C PRO A 17 10.19 -14.06 -12.82
N VAL A 18 9.53 -15.20 -13.06
CA VAL A 18 8.21 -15.52 -12.47
C VAL A 18 8.28 -15.64 -10.94
N LEU A 19 9.42 -16.08 -10.40
CA LEU A 19 9.65 -16.16 -8.95
C LEU A 19 10.12 -14.84 -8.33
N ALA A 20 10.63 -13.89 -9.12
CA ALA A 20 11.06 -12.56 -8.64
C ALA A 20 9.90 -11.54 -8.57
N LEU A 21 8.88 -11.69 -9.41
CA LEU A 21 7.72 -10.80 -9.49
C LEU A 21 6.83 -10.75 -8.22
N PRO A 22 6.65 -11.80 -7.41
CA PRO A 22 5.80 -11.75 -6.22
C PRO A 22 6.34 -10.83 -5.11
N GLY A 23 7.65 -10.61 -5.04
CA GLY A 23 8.30 -9.79 -4.00
C GLY A 23 8.14 -8.28 -4.19
N ALA A 24 7.63 -7.83 -5.33
CA ALA A 24 7.42 -6.41 -5.63
C ALA A 24 6.04 -5.89 -5.17
N CYS A 25 5.16 -6.77 -4.69
CA CYS A 25 3.86 -6.37 -4.17
C CYS A 25 4.02 -6.05 -2.68
N ALA A 26 3.78 -4.80 -2.29
CA ALA A 26 3.86 -4.25 -0.93
C ALA A 26 5.25 -3.82 -0.41
N THR A 27 6.03 -3.10 -1.23
CA THR A 27 7.08 -2.21 -0.71
C THR A 27 6.45 -0.97 -0.08
N PHE A 28 5.86 -1.10 1.11
CA PHE A 28 5.48 0.08 1.89
C PHE A 28 6.76 0.67 2.50
N PRO A 29 7.22 1.86 2.07
CA PRO A 29 8.37 2.48 2.70
C PRO A 29 8.07 2.64 4.19
N LYS A 30 9.04 2.32 5.06
CA LYS A 30 8.90 2.46 6.53
C LYS A 30 8.57 3.90 6.97
N SER A 31 8.84 4.88 6.11
CA SER A 31 8.48 6.30 6.27
C SER A 31 7.08 6.67 5.76
N GLY A 32 6.34 5.74 5.16
CA GLY A 32 5.19 6.02 4.28
C GLY A 32 3.95 6.55 5.00
N GLN A 33 3.60 6.05 6.19
CA GLN A 33 2.40 6.52 6.89
C GLN A 33 2.56 7.93 7.45
N ALA A 34 3.70 8.23 8.08
CA ALA A 34 3.94 9.55 8.67
C ALA A 34 4.02 10.65 7.60
N ALA A 35 4.57 10.33 6.42
CA ALA A 35 4.62 11.27 5.29
C ALA A 35 3.24 11.61 4.70
N LEU A 36 2.23 10.76 4.94
CA LEU A 36 0.87 10.95 4.45
C LEU A 36 -0.04 11.63 5.47
N VAL A 37 0.41 11.92 6.69
CA VAL A 37 -0.41 12.60 7.70
C VAL A 37 -0.78 14.00 7.21
N GLY A 38 -2.07 14.32 7.26
CA GLY A 38 -2.60 15.59 6.79
C GLY A 38 -3.93 15.45 6.07
N THR A 39 -4.37 16.58 5.51
CA THR A 39 -5.60 16.68 4.71
C THR A 39 -5.25 16.68 3.24
N TRP A 40 -5.87 15.78 2.48
CA TRP A 40 -5.67 15.61 1.05
C TRP A 40 -7.00 15.74 0.33
N THR A 41 -7.00 16.42 -0.81
CA THR A 41 -8.18 16.54 -1.67
C THR A 41 -7.84 15.99 -3.04
N ASN A 42 -8.63 15.03 -3.52
CA ASN A 42 -8.43 14.47 -4.87
C ASN A 42 -9.18 15.30 -5.93
N SER A 43 -9.06 14.91 -7.20
CA SER A 43 -9.70 15.62 -8.33
C SER A 43 -11.23 15.54 -8.36
N LEU A 44 -11.83 14.51 -7.74
CA LEU A 44 -13.27 14.43 -7.48
C LEU A 44 -13.68 15.31 -6.29
N GLY A 45 -12.67 15.79 -5.56
CA GLY A 45 -12.79 16.62 -4.39
C GLY A 45 -13.19 15.86 -3.12
N THR A 46 -13.06 14.54 -3.10
CA THR A 46 -13.13 13.81 -1.83
C THR A 46 -12.00 14.28 -0.93
N VAL A 47 -12.32 14.61 0.31
CA VAL A 47 -11.37 15.02 1.33
C VAL A 47 -10.99 13.80 2.18
N TRP A 48 -9.69 13.56 2.30
CA TRP A 48 -9.10 12.49 3.09
C TRP A 48 -8.28 13.11 4.20
N MET A 49 -8.58 12.77 5.45
CA MET A 49 -7.83 13.21 6.62
C MET A 49 -7.10 12.02 7.22
N ILE A 50 -5.80 11.93 6.97
CA ILE A 50 -4.94 10.86 7.49
C ILE A 50 -4.33 11.34 8.81
N LYS A 51 -4.56 10.60 9.88
CA LYS A 51 -4.10 10.93 11.24
C LYS A 51 -2.84 10.16 11.59
N ALA A 52 -2.05 10.73 12.50
CA ALA A 52 -0.83 10.11 13.00
C ALA A 52 -1.09 8.81 13.80
N ASP A 53 -2.32 8.59 14.28
CA ASP A 53 -2.73 7.37 14.99
C ASP A 53 -3.02 6.18 14.06
N GLY A 54 -2.82 6.35 12.74
CA GLY A 54 -3.04 5.32 11.74
C GLY A 54 -4.50 5.21 11.26
N THR A 55 -5.39 6.05 11.77
CA THR A 55 -6.76 6.15 11.25
C THR A 55 -6.87 7.20 10.16
N PHE A 56 -7.88 7.07 9.31
CA PHE A 56 -8.24 8.11 8.35
C PHE A 56 -9.74 8.32 8.28
N ASP A 57 -10.12 9.58 8.11
CA ASP A 57 -11.50 10.00 7.88
C ASP A 57 -11.66 10.40 6.40
N VAL A 58 -12.86 10.17 5.86
CA VAL A 58 -13.22 10.50 4.48
C VAL A 58 -14.49 11.34 4.48
N ASP A 59 -14.48 12.41 3.69
CA ASP A 59 -15.59 13.33 3.43
C ASP A 59 -15.76 13.40 1.90
N PHE A 60 -16.85 12.83 1.39
CA PHE A 60 -17.15 12.69 -0.03
C PHE A 60 -17.76 13.96 -0.62
N ASP A 61 -18.60 14.65 0.15
CA ASP A 61 -19.42 15.78 -0.33
C ASP A 61 -18.86 17.16 0.03
N LYS A 62 -17.79 17.21 0.83
CA LYS A 62 -17.11 18.41 1.34
C LYS A 62 -18.00 19.26 2.25
N ASP A 63 -18.97 18.65 2.92
CA ASP A 63 -19.82 19.35 3.88
C ASP A 63 -19.11 19.58 5.23
N GLY A 64 -17.88 19.09 5.37
CA GLY A 64 -17.07 19.19 6.58
C GLY A 64 -17.42 18.14 7.63
N LYS A 65 -18.34 17.22 7.33
CA LYS A 65 -18.65 16.06 8.15
C LYS A 65 -17.95 14.83 7.60
N ARG A 66 -17.78 13.86 8.48
CA ARG A 66 -17.17 12.59 8.12
C ARG A 66 -18.23 11.62 7.59
N ASP A 67 -18.02 11.15 6.37
CA ASP A 67 -18.82 10.11 5.75
C ASP A 67 -18.28 8.70 6.02
N GLY A 68 -16.97 8.56 6.19
CA GLY A 68 -16.32 7.28 6.42
C GLY A 68 -15.12 7.35 7.35
N MET A 69 -14.85 6.26 8.06
CA MET A 69 -13.64 6.08 8.89
C MET A 69 -13.10 4.68 8.72
N TYR A 70 -11.78 4.59 8.59
CA TYR A 70 -11.08 3.32 8.47
C TYR A 70 -9.73 3.36 9.21
N GLY A 71 -9.23 2.18 9.55
CA GLY A 71 -7.97 1.98 10.27
C GLY A 71 -8.15 1.48 11.70
N ALA A 72 -7.14 0.77 12.20
CA ALA A 72 -7.09 0.32 13.59
C ALA A 72 -6.42 1.41 14.43
N ARG A 73 -7.12 1.92 15.46
CA ARG A 73 -6.51 2.79 16.46
C ARG A 73 -5.43 1.97 17.18
N ALA A 74 -4.16 2.34 17.01
CA ALA A 74 -3.11 1.74 17.82
C ALA A 74 -3.45 2.00 19.32
N PRO A 75 -3.43 0.99 20.19
CA PRO A 75 -3.68 1.22 21.61
C PRO A 75 -2.61 2.19 22.10
N SER A 76 -3.05 3.32 22.67
CA SER A 76 -2.17 4.30 23.29
C SER A 76 -1.33 3.58 24.34
N ARG A 77 -0.04 3.38 24.07
CA ARG A 77 0.90 3.00 25.12
C ARG A 77 0.88 4.11 26.14
N ALA A 78 0.27 3.86 27.29
CA ALA A 78 0.45 4.66 28.49
C ALA A 78 1.94 4.58 28.86
N THR A 79 2.72 5.56 28.42
CA THR A 79 4.00 5.86 29.07
C THR A 79 3.66 6.38 30.46
N ARG A 80 4.07 5.58 31.43
CA ARG A 80 3.97 5.76 32.88
C ARG A 80 4.61 7.04 33.36
#